data_AF-A0A537TJB1-F1
#
_entry.id   AF-A0A537TJB1-F1
#
_cell.length_a   1.000
_cell.length_b   1.000
_cell.length_c   1.000
_cell.angle_alpha   90.00
_cell.angle_beta   90.00
_cell.angle_gamma   90.00
#
_symmetry.space_group_name_H-M   'P 1'
#
loop_
_entity.id
_entity.type
_entity.pdbx_description
1 polymer ?
#
loop_
_entity_poly.entity_id
_entity_poly.type
_entity_poly.pdbx_seq_one_letter_code
_entity_poly.pdbx_strand_id
1 'polypeptide(L)'
;MAHARAAEQPAEVPAWSLPAAARERISLPATWPERVTREWALGESTGKGVRVCVLDSGVDADHPLVGELEGAVVVTVGEDGATEVVEDTQGDVSGHGTACSGILRTLAPDCRLFSVRVLGAGAIGSGPVLLAGLRWAVESGFDIVNMSLSTTKRDFAPTLHDLADQAYFRRTMLVASAHNMPVESYPWRFASVLSVGSHGGTDPLEYYYNPDPPVEFFARGLDIEVAWAGGGTVRSSGNSFATPHLAGICALVLAKHPELTPFQLKSVLYLTAANVGDAA
;
A
#
# COMPACT_ATOMS: atom_id res chain seq x y z
N MET A 1 -43.91 46.55 24.36
CA MET A 1 -42.72 46.57 23.49
C MET A 1 -42.05 45.22 23.60
N ALA A 2 -42.10 44.41 22.53
CA ALA A 2 -41.50 43.08 22.51
C ALA A 2 -39.99 43.20 22.31
N HIS A 3 -39.22 42.69 23.27
CA HIS A 3 -37.76 42.61 23.15
C HIS A 3 -37.40 41.63 22.05
N ALA A 4 -36.84 42.15 20.95
CA ALA A 4 -36.20 41.35 19.93
C ALA A 4 -35.04 40.57 20.56
N ARG A 5 -35.10 39.24 20.51
CA ARG A 5 -34.01 38.36 20.89
C ARG A 5 -32.88 38.62 19.89
N ALA A 6 -31.79 39.25 20.35
CA ALA A 6 -30.58 39.36 19.56
C ALA A 6 -30.16 37.96 19.12
N ALA A 7 -29.99 37.76 17.82
CA ALA A 7 -29.42 36.52 17.30
C ALA A 7 -28.01 36.42 17.91
N GLU A 8 -27.77 35.39 18.74
CA GLU A 8 -26.44 35.08 19.23
C GLU A 8 -25.53 34.91 18.02
N GLN A 9 -24.51 35.77 17.92
CA GLN A 9 -23.43 35.55 16.97
C GLN A 9 -22.80 34.20 17.32
N PRO A 10 -22.63 33.28 16.35
CA PRO A 10 -21.99 32.01 16.63
C PRO A 10 -20.60 32.29 17.22
N ALA A 11 -20.30 31.69 18.38
CA ALA A 11 -19.01 31.84 19.02
C ALA A 11 -17.90 31.57 18.01
N GLU A 12 -16.89 32.44 17.98
CA GLU A 12 -15.72 32.31 17.12
C GLU A 12 -14.91 31.10 17.62
N VAL A 13 -15.27 29.91 17.13
CA VAL A 13 -14.58 28.66 17.46
C VAL A 13 -13.30 28.57 16.64
N PRO A 14 -12.25 27.91 17.15
CA PRO A 14 -11.02 27.69 16.38
C PRO A 14 -11.30 27.04 15.02
N ALA A 15 -10.45 27.33 14.02
CA ALA A 15 -10.49 26.64 12.74
C ALA A 15 -10.43 25.11 12.92
N TRP A 16 -11.08 24.36 12.02
CA TRP A 16 -11.26 22.90 12.07
C TRP A 16 -12.03 22.36 13.28
N SER A 17 -12.62 23.22 14.13
CA SER A 17 -13.52 22.76 15.20
C SER A 17 -14.75 22.07 14.59
N LEU A 18 -15.09 20.90 15.13
CA LEU A 18 -16.34 20.21 14.82
C LEU A 18 -17.46 20.76 15.75
N PRO A 19 -18.50 21.41 15.21
CA PRO A 19 -19.64 21.82 16.03
C PRO A 19 -20.29 20.60 16.71
N ALA A 20 -20.80 20.74 17.94
CA ALA A 20 -21.43 19.61 18.64
C ALA A 20 -22.59 18.98 17.84
N ALA A 21 -23.38 19.80 17.14
CA ALA A 21 -24.47 19.34 16.27
C ALA A 21 -24.00 18.64 14.98
N ALA A 22 -22.71 18.67 14.69
CA ALA A 22 -22.10 18.12 13.49
C ALA A 22 -21.52 16.72 13.67
N ARG A 23 -21.62 16.11 14.85
CA ARG A 23 -21.10 14.77 15.13
C ARG A 23 -21.51 13.75 14.07
N GLU A 24 -22.79 13.77 13.66
CA GLU A 24 -23.31 12.82 12.68
C GLU A 24 -22.65 12.94 11.30
N ARG A 25 -22.03 14.09 10.97
CA ARG A 25 -21.30 14.28 9.70
C ARG A 25 -19.98 13.51 9.64
N ILE A 26 -19.47 13.05 10.79
CA ILE A 26 -18.23 12.29 10.89
C ILE A 26 -18.45 10.87 11.44
N SER A 27 -19.71 10.41 11.49
CA SER A 27 -20.03 9.04 11.89
C SER A 27 -19.41 8.06 10.89
N LEU A 28 -18.67 7.08 11.40
CA LEU A 28 -18.06 6.03 10.57
C LEU A 28 -19.08 4.89 10.38
N PRO A 29 -19.26 4.39 9.15
CA PRO A 29 -20.24 3.33 8.88
C PRO A 29 -19.79 1.94 9.38
N ALA A 30 -18.52 1.78 9.77
CA ALA A 30 -17.94 0.49 10.16
C ALA A 30 -18.52 -0.02 11.48
N THR A 31 -19.13 -1.21 11.46
CA THR A 31 -19.54 -1.93 12.66
C THR A 31 -18.47 -2.95 13.03
N TRP A 32 -17.88 -2.81 14.21
CA TRP A 32 -16.83 -3.71 14.68
C TRP A 32 -17.41 -4.90 15.44
N PRO A 33 -16.90 -6.13 15.21
CA PRO A 33 -17.26 -7.28 16.03
C PRO A 33 -16.63 -7.15 17.42
N GLU A 34 -17.15 -7.90 18.39
CA GLU A 34 -16.53 -8.03 19.72
C GLU A 34 -15.09 -8.57 19.62
N ARG A 35 -14.87 -9.50 18.67
CA ARG A 35 -13.54 -10.02 18.34
C ARG A 35 -13.29 -9.96 16.83
N VAL A 36 -12.18 -9.35 16.46
CA VAL A 36 -11.69 -9.32 15.07
C VAL A 36 -10.97 -10.64 14.79
N THR A 37 -11.60 -11.52 14.03
CA THR A 37 -11.03 -12.81 13.63
C THR A 37 -10.55 -12.78 12.17
N ARG A 38 -9.68 -13.72 11.79
CA ARG A 38 -9.27 -13.88 10.38
C ARG A 38 -10.46 -14.16 9.46
N GLU A 39 -11.45 -14.91 9.95
CA GLU A 39 -12.70 -15.15 9.21
C GLU A 39 -13.49 -13.85 9.01
N TRP A 40 -13.66 -13.03 10.04
CA TRP A 40 -14.31 -11.74 9.90
C TRP A 40 -13.53 -10.80 8.96
N ALA A 41 -12.20 -10.76 9.09
CA ALA A 41 -11.35 -9.86 8.31
C ALA A 41 -11.23 -10.26 6.83
N LEU A 42 -11.00 -11.54 6.54
CA LEU A 42 -10.66 -12.07 5.22
C LEU A 42 -11.79 -12.94 4.66
N GLY A 43 -12.22 -13.97 5.40
CA GLY A 43 -13.19 -14.98 4.94
C GLY A 43 -12.83 -15.55 3.55
N GLU A 44 -13.84 -15.71 2.70
CA GLU A 44 -13.67 -16.13 1.28
C GLU A 44 -13.39 -14.95 0.32
N SER A 45 -12.87 -13.82 0.83
CA SER A 45 -12.57 -12.65 -0.02
C SER A 45 -11.55 -13.00 -1.11
N THR A 46 -11.75 -12.41 -2.29
CA THR A 46 -10.85 -12.55 -3.45
C THR A 46 -10.15 -11.24 -3.81
N GLY A 47 -10.32 -10.19 -3.01
CA GLY A 47 -9.82 -8.84 -3.33
C GLY A 47 -10.68 -8.06 -4.32
N LYS A 48 -11.85 -8.59 -4.69
CA LYS A 48 -12.76 -8.00 -5.68
C LYS A 48 -13.10 -6.55 -5.35
N GLY A 49 -12.93 -5.67 -6.35
CA GLY A 49 -13.28 -4.25 -6.26
C GLY A 49 -12.18 -3.35 -5.67
N VAL A 50 -11.11 -3.93 -5.12
CA VAL A 50 -9.96 -3.17 -4.61
C VAL A 50 -9.00 -2.87 -5.75
N ARG A 51 -8.54 -1.63 -5.83
CA ARG A 51 -7.55 -1.15 -6.79
C ARG A 51 -6.17 -1.11 -6.13
N VAL A 52 -5.23 -1.88 -6.68
CA VAL A 52 -3.86 -1.99 -6.16
C VAL A 52 -2.88 -1.49 -7.21
N CYS A 53 -2.15 -0.43 -6.85
CA CYS A 53 -1.04 0.09 -7.66
C CYS A 53 0.26 -0.65 -7.30
N VAL A 54 0.94 -1.19 -8.31
CA VAL A 54 2.30 -1.74 -8.21
C VAL A 54 3.27 -0.68 -8.72
N LEU A 55 3.86 0.07 -7.78
CA LEU A 55 4.83 1.11 -8.08
C LEU A 55 6.24 0.50 -8.11
N ASP A 56 6.71 0.10 -9.29
CA ASP A 56 7.88 -0.79 -9.43
C ASP A 56 8.58 -0.65 -10.82
N SER A 57 9.13 -1.74 -11.37
CA SER A 57 9.83 -1.81 -12.67
C SER A 57 8.93 -2.01 -13.89
N GLY A 58 7.63 -1.81 -13.73
CA GLY A 58 6.61 -2.21 -14.71
C GLY A 58 6.07 -3.60 -14.43
N VAL A 59 5.07 -4.01 -15.22
CA VAL A 59 4.43 -5.33 -15.08
C VAL A 59 4.23 -5.93 -16.47
N ASP A 60 4.62 -7.19 -16.64
CA ASP A 60 4.29 -8.00 -17.81
C ASP A 60 2.83 -8.51 -17.68
N ALA A 61 1.91 -7.85 -18.38
CA ALA A 61 0.48 -8.17 -18.35
C ALA A 61 0.15 -9.49 -19.08
N ASP A 62 1.03 -9.95 -19.97
CA ASP A 62 0.86 -11.22 -20.70
C ASP A 62 1.36 -12.42 -19.88
N HIS A 63 1.99 -12.17 -18.72
CA HIS A 63 2.49 -13.21 -17.85
C HIS A 63 1.34 -14.07 -17.28
N PRO A 64 1.38 -15.41 -17.38
CA PRO A 64 0.26 -16.29 -17.01
C PRO A 64 -0.11 -16.24 -15.52
N LEU A 65 0.86 -15.92 -14.65
CA LEU A 65 0.63 -15.73 -13.20
C LEU A 65 0.16 -14.32 -12.82
N VAL A 66 0.08 -13.37 -13.76
CA VAL A 66 -0.34 -11.98 -13.50
C VAL A 66 -1.68 -11.68 -14.19
N GLY A 67 -1.76 -11.89 -15.50
CA GLY A 67 -2.94 -11.56 -16.30
C GLY A 67 -3.25 -10.06 -16.38
N GLU A 68 -4.51 -9.75 -16.70
CA GLU A 68 -4.93 -8.40 -17.10
C GLU A 68 -4.71 -7.31 -16.03
N LEU A 69 -4.29 -6.13 -16.49
CA LEU A 69 -4.14 -4.92 -15.68
C LEU A 69 -5.27 -3.93 -15.97
N GLU A 70 -5.68 -3.14 -14.98
CA GLU A 70 -6.55 -1.97 -15.14
C GLU A 70 -5.90 -0.90 -16.03
N GLY A 71 -4.57 -0.81 -15.99
CA GLY A 71 -3.77 0.06 -16.83
C GLY A 71 -2.30 0.06 -16.42
N ALA A 72 -1.47 0.72 -17.22
CA ALA A 72 -0.04 0.83 -16.98
C ALA A 72 0.48 2.21 -17.42
N VAL A 73 1.30 2.84 -16.56
CA VAL A 73 1.97 4.11 -16.85
C VAL A 73 3.43 4.04 -16.45
N VAL A 74 4.26 4.88 -17.09
CA VAL A 74 5.67 5.04 -16.80
C VAL A 74 5.97 6.51 -16.54
N VAL A 75 6.87 6.76 -15.60
CA VAL A 75 7.39 8.10 -15.35
C VAL A 75 8.66 8.31 -16.20
N THR A 76 8.60 9.25 -17.13
CA THR A 76 9.72 9.65 -18.00
C THR A 76 10.34 10.95 -17.53
N VAL A 77 11.60 11.19 -17.90
CA VAL A 77 12.31 12.45 -17.62
C VAL A 77 12.70 13.09 -18.95
N GLY A 78 12.25 14.31 -19.18
CA GLY A 78 12.57 15.11 -20.36
C GLY A 78 14.01 15.67 -20.33
N GLU A 79 14.44 16.25 -21.45
CA GLU A 79 15.78 16.85 -21.57
C GLU A 79 16.00 18.04 -20.62
N ASP A 80 14.91 18.72 -20.25
CA ASP A 80 14.88 19.81 -19.27
C ASP A 80 14.87 19.32 -17.81
N GLY A 81 14.87 17.99 -17.60
CA GLY A 81 14.79 17.36 -16.29
C GLY A 81 13.38 17.29 -15.71
N ALA A 82 12.34 17.72 -16.45
CA ALA A 82 10.95 17.61 -16.01
C ALA A 82 10.48 16.16 -16.06
N THR A 83 9.71 15.74 -15.05
CA THR A 83 9.09 14.42 -15.01
C THR A 83 7.69 14.46 -15.63
N GLU A 84 7.37 13.48 -16.44
CA GLU A 84 6.04 13.28 -17.04
C GLU A 84 5.56 11.85 -16.78
N VAL A 85 4.25 11.66 -16.64
CA VAL A 85 3.61 10.34 -16.53
C VAL A 85 2.89 10.06 -17.84
N VAL A 86 3.32 9.01 -18.55
CA VAL A 86 2.78 8.61 -19.85
C VAL A 86 2.36 7.15 -19.84
N GLU A 87 1.59 6.73 -20.83
CA GLU A 87 1.21 5.32 -20.99
C GLU A 87 2.45 4.41 -21.12
N ASP A 88 2.47 3.32 -20.36
CA ASP A 88 3.57 2.34 -20.44
C ASP A 88 3.26 1.28 -21.49
N THR A 89 4.02 1.32 -22.59
CA THR A 89 3.93 0.37 -23.70
C THR A 89 5.01 -0.70 -23.67
N GLN A 90 5.94 -0.64 -22.70
CA GLN A 90 7.06 -1.60 -22.60
C GLN A 90 6.78 -2.70 -21.57
N GLY A 91 5.98 -2.42 -20.55
CA GLY A 91 5.76 -3.35 -19.44
C GLY A 91 7.00 -3.45 -18.54
N ASP A 92 7.24 -4.62 -17.97
CA ASP A 92 8.32 -4.83 -17.01
C ASP A 92 9.70 -4.94 -17.67
N VAL A 93 10.63 -4.08 -17.26
CA VAL A 93 12.01 -4.03 -17.77
C VAL A 93 13.03 -4.74 -16.86
N SER A 94 12.58 -5.32 -15.74
CA SER A 94 13.45 -5.98 -14.75
C SER A 94 12.97 -7.38 -14.35
N GLY A 95 11.66 -7.61 -14.34
CA GLY A 95 11.00 -8.82 -13.82
C GLY A 95 10.47 -8.66 -12.38
N HIS A 96 10.93 -7.62 -11.66
CA HIS A 96 10.63 -7.43 -10.24
C HIS A 96 9.18 -7.00 -9.99
N GLY A 97 8.65 -6.07 -10.79
CA GLY A 97 7.24 -5.67 -10.69
C GLY A 97 6.28 -6.79 -11.11
N THR A 98 6.65 -7.60 -12.10
CA THR A 98 5.91 -8.82 -12.49
C THR A 98 5.90 -9.84 -11.36
N ALA A 99 7.04 -10.05 -10.68
CA ALA A 99 7.13 -10.91 -9.51
C ALA A 99 6.18 -10.46 -8.38
N CYS A 100 6.18 -9.16 -8.07
CA CYS A 100 5.28 -8.59 -7.06
C CYS A 100 3.81 -8.73 -7.45
N SER A 101 3.50 -8.51 -8.74
CA SER A 101 2.13 -8.62 -9.26
C SER A 101 1.61 -10.06 -9.25
N GLY A 102 2.47 -11.05 -9.52
CA GLY A 102 2.09 -12.47 -9.45
C GLY A 102 1.77 -12.92 -8.02
N ILE A 103 2.51 -12.41 -7.03
CA ILE A 103 2.19 -12.64 -5.60
C ILE A 103 0.81 -12.04 -5.26
N LEU A 104 0.57 -10.79 -5.65
CA LEU A 104 -0.71 -10.12 -5.44
C LEU A 104 -1.86 -10.89 -6.08
N ARG A 105 -1.71 -11.34 -7.33
CA ARG A 105 -2.74 -12.11 -8.04
C ARG A 105 -3.01 -13.47 -7.38
N THR A 106 -1.99 -14.11 -6.82
CA THR A 106 -2.15 -15.39 -6.10
C THR A 106 -3.01 -15.23 -4.84
N LEU A 107 -2.87 -14.11 -4.13
CA LEU A 107 -3.59 -13.84 -2.88
C LEU A 107 -4.97 -13.21 -3.11
N ALA A 108 -5.05 -12.25 -4.02
CA ALA A 108 -6.22 -11.43 -4.30
C ALA A 108 -6.55 -11.48 -5.80
N PRO A 109 -7.03 -12.63 -6.32
CA PRO A 109 -7.16 -12.86 -7.75
C PRO A 109 -8.09 -11.87 -8.46
N ASP A 110 -9.11 -11.34 -7.79
CA ASP A 110 -10.10 -10.43 -8.36
C ASP A 110 -9.80 -8.94 -8.08
N CYS A 111 -8.67 -8.62 -7.46
CA CYS A 111 -8.25 -7.23 -7.34
C CYS A 111 -7.86 -6.65 -8.71
N ARG A 112 -8.00 -5.33 -8.85
CA ARG A 112 -7.62 -4.60 -10.06
C ARG A 112 -6.19 -4.11 -9.90
N LEU A 113 -5.27 -4.70 -10.64
CA LEU A 113 -3.86 -4.32 -10.62
C LEU A 113 -3.59 -3.18 -11.60
N PHE A 114 -2.84 -2.18 -11.17
CA PHE A 114 -2.37 -1.08 -12.02
C PHE A 114 -0.86 -0.97 -11.92
N SER A 115 -0.16 -0.82 -13.04
CA SER A 115 1.30 -0.69 -13.05
C SER A 115 1.72 0.77 -13.11
N VAL A 116 2.63 1.18 -12.21
CA VAL A 116 3.32 2.47 -12.30
C VAL A 116 4.82 2.21 -12.31
N ARG A 117 5.42 2.31 -13.49
CA ARG A 117 6.85 2.05 -13.69
C ARG A 117 7.69 3.27 -13.30
N VAL A 118 8.47 3.11 -12.23
CA VAL A 118 9.42 4.10 -11.70
C VAL A 118 10.85 3.56 -11.62
N LEU A 119 11.05 2.27 -11.88
CA LEU A 119 12.36 1.63 -11.95
C LEU A 119 12.70 1.24 -13.39
N GLY A 120 13.97 1.40 -13.75
CA GLY A 120 14.53 0.92 -15.01
C GLY A 120 15.10 -0.50 -14.89
N ALA A 121 15.93 -0.87 -15.87
CA ALA A 121 16.63 -2.16 -15.89
C ALA A 121 17.44 -2.36 -14.59
N GLY A 122 17.37 -3.57 -14.03
CA GLY A 122 18.02 -3.91 -12.76
C GLY A 122 17.30 -3.40 -11.50
N ALA A 123 16.04 -2.98 -11.62
CA ALA A 123 15.21 -2.44 -10.53
C ALA A 123 15.82 -1.18 -9.86
N ILE A 124 16.48 -0.34 -10.65
CA ILE A 124 17.08 0.93 -10.20
C ILE A 124 16.30 2.10 -10.80
N GLY A 125 15.94 3.05 -9.96
CA GLY A 125 15.26 4.29 -10.36
C GLY A 125 15.94 5.53 -9.81
N SER A 126 15.47 6.70 -10.26
CA SER A 126 15.89 7.99 -9.71
C SER A 126 14.88 8.50 -8.68
N GLY A 127 15.34 9.32 -7.74
CA GLY A 127 14.46 9.92 -6.73
C GLY A 127 13.36 10.81 -7.31
N PRO A 128 13.63 11.70 -8.28
CA PRO A 128 12.60 12.49 -8.94
C PRO A 128 11.52 11.62 -9.61
N VAL A 129 11.93 10.53 -10.28
CA VAL A 129 11.03 9.56 -10.91
C VAL A 129 10.15 8.87 -9.88
N LEU A 130 10.73 8.40 -8.76
CA LEU A 130 9.99 7.83 -7.64
C LEU A 130 8.96 8.82 -7.06
N LEU A 131 9.36 10.07 -6.82
CA LEU A 131 8.48 11.09 -6.26
C LEU A 131 7.31 11.44 -7.19
N ALA A 132 7.57 11.56 -8.48
CA ALA A 132 6.54 11.84 -9.48
C ALA A 132 5.55 10.67 -9.61
N GLY A 133 6.05 9.44 -9.66
CA GLY A 133 5.20 8.24 -9.74
C GLY A 133 4.35 8.04 -8.49
N LEU A 134 4.93 8.21 -7.29
CA LEU A 134 4.19 8.11 -6.04
C LEU A 134 3.12 9.21 -5.93
N ARG A 135 3.45 10.45 -6.30
CA ARG A 135 2.48 11.55 -6.34
C ARG A 135 1.30 11.20 -7.25
N TRP A 136 1.58 10.76 -8.46
CA TRP A 136 0.55 10.36 -9.42
C TRP A 136 -0.32 9.21 -8.89
N ALA A 137 0.28 8.21 -8.26
CA ALA A 137 -0.45 7.09 -7.66
C ALA A 137 -1.39 7.56 -6.53
N VAL A 138 -0.90 8.43 -5.63
CA VAL A 138 -1.71 9.00 -4.54
C VAL A 138 -2.87 9.85 -5.06
N GLU A 139 -2.62 10.64 -6.10
CA GLU A 139 -3.66 11.48 -6.74
C GLU A 139 -4.69 10.65 -7.53
N SER A 140 -4.31 9.47 -8.01
CA SER A 140 -5.16 8.53 -8.74
C SER A 140 -6.13 7.72 -7.86
N GLY A 141 -6.02 7.84 -6.53
CA GLY A 141 -6.97 7.27 -5.58
C GLY A 141 -7.02 5.74 -5.60
N PHE A 142 -5.86 5.08 -5.64
CA PHE A 142 -5.78 3.64 -5.39
C PHE A 142 -6.10 3.33 -3.92
N ASP A 143 -6.65 2.15 -3.64
CA ASP A 143 -6.87 1.71 -2.26
C ASP A 143 -5.54 1.33 -1.60
N ILE A 144 -4.64 0.71 -2.39
CA ILE A 144 -3.32 0.24 -1.94
C ILE A 144 -2.26 0.64 -2.97
N VAL A 145 -1.10 1.09 -2.50
CA VAL A 145 0.12 1.21 -3.32
C VAL A 145 1.18 0.29 -2.74
N ASN A 146 1.52 -0.77 -3.48
CA ASN A 146 2.62 -1.67 -3.17
C ASN A 146 3.94 -1.06 -3.65
N MET A 147 4.86 -0.83 -2.71
CA MET A 147 6.18 -0.25 -2.93
C MET A 147 7.27 -1.23 -2.47
N SER A 148 7.65 -2.15 -3.34
CA SER A 148 8.75 -3.08 -3.09
C SER A 148 10.13 -2.46 -3.36
N LEU A 149 10.26 -1.17 -3.03
CA LEU A 149 11.40 -0.30 -3.28
C LEU A 149 11.57 0.70 -2.15
N SER A 150 12.76 1.29 -2.06
CA SER A 150 13.04 2.40 -1.13
C SER A 150 14.24 3.21 -1.61
N THR A 151 14.45 4.38 -1.00
CA THR A 151 15.64 5.20 -1.24
C THR A 151 16.38 5.48 0.06
N THR A 152 17.71 5.39 0.03
CA THR A 152 18.60 5.76 1.14
C THR A 152 18.95 7.25 1.15
N LYS A 153 18.54 8.00 0.11
CA LYS A 153 18.78 9.44 0.00
C LYS A 153 17.84 10.21 0.92
N ARG A 154 18.40 10.72 2.03
CA ARG A 154 17.67 11.45 3.08
C ARG A 154 16.96 12.71 2.59
N ASP A 155 17.48 13.37 1.56
CA ASP A 155 16.89 14.61 1.01
C ASP A 155 15.48 14.41 0.44
N PHE A 156 15.11 13.18 0.08
CA PHE A 156 13.75 12.86 -0.38
C PHE A 156 12.79 12.51 0.76
N ALA A 157 13.29 12.29 1.98
CA ALA A 157 12.46 11.86 3.10
C ALA A 157 11.33 12.87 3.43
N PRO A 158 11.55 14.21 3.47
CA PRO A 158 10.47 15.15 3.74
C PRO A 158 9.34 15.06 2.71
N THR A 159 9.67 15.04 1.42
CA THR A 159 8.66 14.94 0.35
C THR A 159 7.95 13.60 0.33
N LEU A 160 8.67 12.49 0.60
CA LEU A 160 8.04 11.18 0.72
C LEU A 160 7.12 11.11 1.95
N HIS A 161 7.47 11.77 3.05
CA HIS A 161 6.63 11.86 4.24
C HIS A 161 5.34 12.62 3.95
N ASP A 162 5.43 13.78 3.29
CA ASP A 162 4.25 14.56 2.88
C ASP A 162 3.32 13.75 1.96
N LEU A 163 3.89 12.97 1.03
CA LEU A 163 3.13 12.09 0.15
C LEU A 163 2.50 10.92 0.91
N ALA A 164 3.20 10.34 1.89
CA ALA A 164 2.67 9.28 2.74
C ALA A 164 1.48 9.75 3.59
N ASP A 165 1.57 10.94 4.17
CA ASP A 165 0.47 11.51 4.94
C ASP A 165 -0.72 11.87 4.04
N GLN A 166 -0.46 12.40 2.84
CA GLN A 166 -1.52 12.63 1.84
C GLN A 166 -2.22 11.33 1.45
N ALA A 167 -1.48 10.25 1.20
CA ALA A 167 -2.05 8.93 0.91
C ALA A 167 -2.93 8.47 2.08
N TYR A 168 -2.41 8.56 3.30
CA TYR A 168 -3.10 8.16 4.52
C TYR A 168 -4.44 8.90 4.71
N PHE A 169 -4.45 10.23 4.54
CA PHE A 169 -5.69 11.02 4.65
C PHE A 169 -6.65 10.83 3.47
N ARG A 170 -6.14 10.45 2.28
CA ARG A 170 -6.94 10.07 1.11
C ARG A 170 -7.45 8.63 1.18
N ARG A 171 -7.14 7.90 2.26
CA ARG A 171 -7.50 6.50 2.48
C ARG A 171 -6.81 5.51 1.55
N THR A 172 -5.66 5.89 1.01
CA THR A 172 -4.74 5.00 0.28
C THR A 172 -3.73 4.43 1.26
N MET A 173 -3.62 3.10 1.34
CA MET A 173 -2.59 2.44 2.15
C MET A 173 -1.30 2.27 1.35
N LEU A 174 -0.23 2.93 1.79
CA LEU A 174 1.12 2.64 1.27
C LEU A 174 1.68 1.41 2.00
N VAL A 175 2.06 0.38 1.24
CA VAL A 175 2.68 -0.84 1.78
C VAL A 175 4.11 -0.89 1.23
N ALA A 176 5.12 -0.78 2.09
CA ALA A 176 6.51 -0.61 1.65
C ALA A 176 7.49 -1.59 2.30
N SER A 177 8.43 -2.13 1.50
CA SER A 177 9.47 -3.03 1.99
C SER A 177 10.49 -2.30 2.85
N ALA A 178 10.88 -2.92 3.96
CA ALA A 178 12.13 -2.62 4.63
C ALA A 178 13.34 -2.93 3.74
N HIS A 179 14.45 -2.21 3.91
CA HIS A 179 15.66 -2.50 3.15
C HIS A 179 16.21 -3.90 3.51
N ASN A 180 16.71 -4.64 2.52
CA ASN A 180 17.32 -5.97 2.73
C ASN A 180 18.70 -5.91 3.44
N MET A 181 19.19 -4.71 3.75
CA MET A 181 20.46 -4.45 4.42
C MET A 181 20.16 -3.56 5.63
N PRO A 182 21.00 -3.54 6.68
CA PRO A 182 20.77 -2.73 7.87
C PRO A 182 21.07 -1.25 7.62
N VAL A 183 20.34 -0.65 6.67
CA VAL A 183 20.43 0.75 6.28
C VAL A 183 19.06 1.39 6.40
N GLU A 184 19.06 2.65 6.77
CA GLU A 184 17.84 3.44 6.81
C GLU A 184 17.45 3.85 5.38
N SER A 185 16.19 3.63 5.02
CA SER A 185 15.62 4.06 3.77
C SER A 185 14.15 4.42 3.93
N TYR A 186 13.59 5.06 2.92
CA TYR A 186 12.26 5.63 2.92
C TYR A 186 11.44 5.13 1.71
N PRO A 187 10.11 4.98 1.81
CA PRO A 187 9.23 5.56 2.85
C PRO A 187 8.82 4.62 3.99
N TRP A 188 9.26 3.35 3.98
CA TRP A 188 8.83 2.34 4.97
C TRP A 188 9.09 2.70 6.44
N ARG A 189 9.91 3.72 6.74
CA ARG A 189 10.16 4.20 8.10
C ARG A 189 9.05 5.07 8.68
N PHE A 190 8.13 5.56 7.86
CA PHE A 190 7.09 6.47 8.31
C PHE A 190 5.92 5.72 8.94
N ALA A 191 5.37 6.24 10.04
CA ALA A 191 4.28 5.59 10.77
C ALA A 191 2.98 5.49 9.95
N SER A 192 2.77 6.41 9.00
CA SER A 192 1.65 6.40 8.04
C SER A 192 1.79 5.33 6.96
N VAL A 193 2.97 4.72 6.82
CA VAL A 193 3.25 3.61 5.89
C VAL A 193 3.16 2.29 6.62
N LEU A 194 2.57 1.29 5.97
CA LEU A 194 2.60 -0.09 6.43
C LEU A 194 3.93 -0.71 6.01
N SER A 195 4.82 -0.93 6.98
CA SER A 195 6.18 -1.39 6.70
C SER A 195 6.35 -2.89 6.85
N VAL A 196 7.04 -3.50 5.88
CA VAL A 196 7.06 -4.96 5.72
C VAL A 196 8.47 -5.52 5.67
N GLY A 197 8.76 -6.47 6.55
CA GLY A 197 9.91 -7.36 6.50
C GLY A 197 9.52 -8.78 6.08
N SER A 198 10.50 -9.63 5.80
CA SER A 198 10.28 -11.00 5.37
C SER A 198 10.41 -12.02 6.50
N HIS A 199 9.64 -13.11 6.42
CA HIS A 199 9.86 -14.37 7.14
C HIS A 199 9.83 -15.57 6.18
N GLY A 200 10.29 -16.73 6.68
CA GLY A 200 10.39 -17.98 5.92
C GLY A 200 9.23 -18.97 6.14
N GLY A 201 8.05 -18.46 6.51
CA GLY A 201 6.85 -19.28 6.65
C GLY A 201 6.33 -19.74 5.28
N THR A 202 5.55 -20.81 5.25
CA THR A 202 5.03 -21.40 4.00
C THR A 202 3.61 -20.96 3.67
N ASP A 203 2.80 -20.63 4.67
CA ASP A 203 1.44 -20.10 4.46
C ASP A 203 1.54 -18.67 3.88
N PRO A 204 1.01 -18.42 2.66
CA PRO A 204 1.04 -17.09 2.05
C PRO A 204 0.15 -16.06 2.77
N LEU A 205 -0.80 -16.50 3.60
CA LEU A 205 -1.67 -15.63 4.38
C LEU A 205 -1.14 -15.38 5.80
N GLU A 206 -0.10 -16.08 6.24
CA GLU A 206 0.48 -15.91 7.56
C GLU A 206 1.40 -14.68 7.59
N TYR A 207 1.28 -13.90 8.66
CA TYR A 207 2.10 -12.72 8.92
C TYR A 207 2.16 -12.44 10.43
N TYR A 208 3.16 -11.69 10.83
CA TYR A 208 3.43 -11.33 12.22
C TYR A 208 3.46 -9.81 12.40
N TYR A 209 3.09 -9.37 13.59
CA TYR A 209 3.25 -8.00 14.03
C TYR A 209 4.51 -7.85 14.88
N ASN A 210 5.28 -6.79 14.67
CA ASN A 210 6.46 -6.49 15.48
C ASN A 210 6.09 -5.61 16.69
N PRO A 211 6.22 -6.10 17.95
CA PRO A 211 5.93 -5.29 19.13
C PRO A 211 6.98 -4.18 19.38
N ASP A 212 8.15 -4.25 18.75
CA ASP A 212 9.21 -3.24 18.86
C ASP A 212 9.65 -2.77 17.45
N PRO A 213 8.85 -1.88 16.80
CA PRO A 213 9.17 -1.37 15.49
C PRO A 213 10.59 -0.79 15.43
N PRO A 214 11.24 -0.96 14.28
CA PRO A 214 10.81 0.02 13.28
C PRO A 214 10.38 -0.61 11.95
N VAL A 215 10.37 -1.95 11.83
CA VAL A 215 9.58 -2.70 10.83
C VAL A 215 8.30 -3.10 11.53
N GLU A 216 7.13 -2.87 10.94
CA GLU A 216 5.85 -3.04 11.63
C GLU A 216 5.29 -4.46 11.48
N PHE A 217 5.39 -5.04 10.28
CA PHE A 217 4.88 -6.38 10.00
C PHE A 217 5.92 -7.24 9.29
N PHE A 218 5.82 -8.55 9.48
CA PHE A 218 6.58 -9.54 8.72
C PHE A 218 5.62 -10.41 7.91
N ALA A 219 5.88 -10.58 6.62
CA ALA A 219 5.13 -11.48 5.74
C ALA A 219 6.06 -12.42 4.96
N ARG A 220 5.51 -13.42 4.29
CA ARG A 220 6.29 -14.42 3.55
C ARG A 220 7.13 -13.74 2.46
N GLY A 221 8.45 -13.94 2.49
CA GLY A 221 9.34 -13.32 1.49
C GLY A 221 10.68 -14.02 1.32
N LEU A 222 10.88 -15.19 1.93
CA LEU A 222 12.11 -15.97 1.82
C LEU A 222 11.86 -17.27 1.07
N ASP A 223 12.76 -17.61 0.16
CA ASP A 223 12.80 -18.86 -0.59
C ASP A 223 11.45 -19.18 -1.26
N ILE A 224 10.95 -18.22 -2.04
CA ILE A 224 9.68 -18.32 -2.76
C ILE A 224 9.89 -18.36 -4.26
N GLU A 225 9.01 -19.07 -4.96
CA GLU A 225 8.93 -19.02 -6.42
C GLU A 225 8.02 -17.87 -6.83
N VAL A 226 8.51 -16.99 -7.70
CA VAL A 226 7.79 -15.80 -8.17
C VAL A 226 7.79 -15.73 -9.69
N ALA A 227 6.77 -15.09 -10.25
CA ALA A 227 6.71 -14.74 -11.67
C ALA A 227 7.94 -13.94 -12.11
N TRP A 228 8.39 -14.13 -13.35
CA TRP A 228 9.56 -13.44 -13.89
C TRP A 228 9.44 -13.22 -15.40
N ALA A 229 10.42 -12.55 -16.00
CA ALA A 229 10.42 -12.22 -17.42
C ALA A 229 10.23 -13.44 -18.33
N GLY A 230 9.50 -13.25 -19.44
CA GLY A 230 9.31 -14.27 -20.49
C GLY A 230 8.32 -15.38 -20.13
N GLY A 231 7.40 -15.13 -19.19
CA GLY A 231 6.41 -16.11 -18.73
C GLY A 231 6.95 -17.17 -17.77
N GLY A 232 8.19 -17.00 -17.29
CA GLY A 232 8.87 -17.95 -16.41
C GLY A 232 8.71 -17.63 -14.93
N THR A 233 9.40 -18.42 -14.10
CA THR A 233 9.49 -18.19 -12.66
C THR A 233 10.94 -18.20 -12.20
N VAL A 234 11.20 -17.57 -11.05
CA VAL A 234 12.51 -17.63 -10.38
C VAL A 234 12.31 -17.85 -8.88
N ARG A 235 13.23 -18.55 -8.24
CA ARG A 235 13.26 -18.70 -6.79
C ARG A 235 14.10 -17.58 -6.17
N SER A 236 13.51 -16.82 -5.23
CA SER A 236 14.13 -15.62 -4.69
C SER A 236 13.74 -15.33 -3.24
N SER A 237 14.45 -14.38 -2.62
CA SER A 237 14.26 -13.94 -1.24
C SER A 237 14.41 -12.43 -1.14
N GLY A 238 13.59 -11.78 -0.31
CA GLY A 238 13.71 -10.37 0.02
C GLY A 238 12.45 -9.81 0.66
N ASN A 239 12.62 -8.72 1.40
CA ASN A 239 11.49 -7.94 1.95
C ASN A 239 10.59 -7.43 0.82
N SER A 240 11.15 -7.16 -0.35
CA SER A 240 10.42 -6.81 -1.57
C SER A 240 9.32 -7.81 -1.94
N PHE A 241 9.48 -9.10 -1.62
CA PHE A 241 8.44 -10.10 -1.87
C PHE A 241 7.49 -10.31 -0.70
N ALA A 242 7.86 -9.89 0.50
CA ALA A 242 6.95 -9.84 1.65
C ALA A 242 5.91 -8.73 1.49
N THR A 243 6.31 -7.58 0.95
CA THR A 243 5.42 -6.43 0.69
C THR A 243 4.17 -6.81 -0.12
N PRO A 244 4.25 -7.47 -1.29
CA PRO A 244 3.08 -7.86 -2.07
C PRO A 244 2.24 -8.94 -1.39
N HIS A 245 2.83 -9.78 -0.51
CA HIS A 245 2.03 -10.69 0.31
C HIS A 245 1.12 -9.89 1.24
N LEU A 246 1.67 -8.92 1.96
CA LEU A 246 0.89 -8.14 2.91
C LEU A 246 -0.06 -7.17 2.20
N ALA A 247 0.32 -6.61 1.05
CA ALA A 247 -0.56 -5.82 0.21
C ALA A 247 -1.74 -6.67 -0.33
N GLY A 248 -1.51 -7.94 -0.67
CA GLY A 248 -2.57 -8.87 -1.06
C GLY A 248 -3.55 -9.12 0.09
N ILE A 249 -3.04 -9.34 1.30
CA ILE A 249 -3.88 -9.48 2.50
C ILE A 249 -4.66 -8.20 2.79
N CYS A 250 -4.05 -7.02 2.64
CA CYS A 250 -4.76 -5.74 2.71
C CYS A 250 -5.92 -5.67 1.69
N ALA A 251 -5.70 -6.14 0.46
CA ALA A 251 -6.74 -6.15 -0.57
C ALA A 251 -7.89 -7.11 -0.20
N LEU A 252 -7.59 -8.25 0.39
CA LEU A 252 -8.61 -9.17 0.90
C LEU A 252 -9.47 -8.51 1.98
N VAL A 253 -8.86 -7.82 2.94
CA VAL A 253 -9.57 -7.09 4.01
C VAL A 253 -10.43 -5.97 3.42
N LEU A 254 -9.87 -5.13 2.56
CA LEU A 254 -10.58 -3.97 1.98
C LEU A 254 -11.71 -4.38 1.03
N ALA A 255 -11.63 -5.55 0.37
CA ALA A 255 -12.73 -6.04 -0.45
C ALA A 255 -13.96 -6.41 0.40
N LYS A 256 -13.76 -6.87 1.64
CA LYS A 256 -14.83 -7.21 2.58
C LYS A 256 -15.30 -5.99 3.38
N HIS A 257 -14.38 -5.06 3.68
CA HIS A 257 -14.61 -3.87 4.49
C HIS A 257 -14.06 -2.61 3.78
N PRO A 258 -14.68 -2.18 2.67
CA PRO A 258 -14.18 -1.07 1.84
C PRO A 258 -14.18 0.28 2.57
N GLU A 259 -14.93 0.39 3.66
CA GLU A 259 -15.03 1.58 4.49
C GLU A 259 -13.89 1.75 5.51
N LEU A 260 -13.00 0.76 5.67
CA LEU A 260 -11.88 0.88 6.62
C LEU A 260 -10.89 1.95 6.18
N THR A 261 -10.54 2.83 7.11
CA THR A 261 -9.42 3.77 6.95
C THR A 261 -8.08 3.04 7.09
N PRO A 262 -6.95 3.64 6.69
CA PRO A 262 -5.62 3.09 6.93
C PRO A 262 -5.34 2.72 8.40
N PHE A 263 -5.76 3.56 9.35
CA PHE A 263 -5.69 3.25 10.78
C PHE A 263 -6.41 1.93 11.13
N GLN A 264 -7.65 1.82 10.66
CA GLN A 264 -8.51 0.68 10.95
C GLN A 264 -7.98 -0.60 10.28
N LEU A 265 -7.51 -0.50 9.03
CA LEU A 265 -6.86 -1.61 8.33
C LEU A 265 -5.62 -2.11 9.11
N LYS A 266 -4.72 -1.23 9.54
CA LYS A 266 -3.57 -1.59 10.38
C LYS A 266 -3.99 -2.26 11.68
N SER A 267 -5.08 -1.80 12.30
CA SER A 267 -5.64 -2.39 13.51
C SER A 267 -6.20 -3.80 13.27
N VAL A 268 -6.92 -4.01 12.16
CA VAL A 268 -7.39 -5.35 11.76
C VAL A 268 -6.21 -6.28 11.58
N LEU A 269 -5.18 -5.86 10.83
CA LEU A 269 -3.99 -6.67 10.60
C LEU A 269 -3.30 -7.02 11.93
N TYR A 270 -3.07 -6.05 12.81
CA TYR A 270 -2.54 -6.32 14.15
C TYR A 270 -3.34 -7.41 14.88
N LEU A 271 -4.66 -7.26 15.00
CA LEU A 271 -5.52 -8.20 15.73
C LEU A 271 -5.60 -9.60 15.10
N THR A 272 -5.20 -9.74 13.84
CA THR A 272 -5.27 -11.00 13.07
C THR A 272 -3.90 -11.57 12.71
N ALA A 273 -2.81 -10.94 13.17
CA ALA A 273 -1.45 -11.44 13.06
C ALA A 273 -1.29 -12.72 13.90
N ALA A 274 -0.52 -13.67 13.38
CA ALA A 274 -0.40 -15.00 13.98
C ALA A 274 0.19 -14.97 15.41
N ASN A 275 1.03 -13.99 15.72
CA ASN A 275 1.63 -13.81 17.04
C ASN A 275 0.83 -12.89 17.99
N VAL A 276 -0.37 -12.45 17.59
CA VAL A 276 -1.29 -11.64 18.42
C VAL A 276 -2.49 -12.49 18.88
N GLY A 277 -2.66 -13.69 18.29
CA GLY A 277 -3.85 -14.53 18.44
C GLY A 277 -3.88 -15.56 19.56
N ASP A 278 -2.74 -15.92 20.17
CA ASP A 278 -2.64 -16.98 21.18
C ASP A 278 -1.87 -16.52 22.45
N ALA A 279 -2.33 -15.44 23.08
CA ALA A 279 -2.03 -15.28 24.51
C ALA A 279 -2.84 -16.34 25.27
N ALA A 280 -2.17 -17.43 25.65
CA ALA A 280 -2.64 -18.36 26.67
C ALA A 280 -2.82 -17.65 28.03
#